data_AF-A0A7G8GKK6-F1
#
_entry.id   AF-A0A7G8GKK6-F1
#
_cell.length_a   1.000
_cell.length_b   1.000
_cell.length_c   1.000
_cell.angle_alpha   90.00
_cell.angle_beta   90.00
_cell.angle_gamma   90.00
#
_symmetry.space_group_name_H-M   'P 1'
#
loop_
_entity.id
_entity.type
_entity.pdbx_description
1 polymer ?
#
loop_
_entity_poly.entity_id
_entity_poly.type
_entity_poly.pdbx_seq_one_letter_code
_entity_poly.pdbx_strand_id
1 'polypeptide(L)' 'MTRLKDVTKPSVDQLIIHTVRGSTIESLGEGWYWACDADHHCCRVEGLWEAQTMIREAEVHNRPLT' A
#
# COMPACT_ATOMS: atom_id res chain seq x y z
N MET A 1 23.26 19.21 -6.03
CA MET A 1 21.82 19.16 -6.36
C MET A 1 21.30 17.78 -6.04
N THR A 2 20.89 17.53 -4.79
CA THR A 2 20.32 16.22 -4.41
C THR A 2 18.84 16.44 -4.16
N ARG A 3 18.02 15.87 -5.05
CA ARG A 3 16.56 16.05 -5.10
C ARG A 3 15.91 15.28 -3.97
N LEU A 4 14.98 15.96 -3.30
CA LEU A 4 14.07 15.55 -2.24
C LEU A 4 13.64 14.07 -2.32
N LYS A 5 13.88 13.32 -1.25
CA LYS A 5 12.88 12.36 -0.78
C LYS A 5 12.21 13.06 0.39
N ASP A 6 11.10 13.75 0.11
CA ASP A 6 10.12 14.07 1.13
C ASP A 6 9.69 12.74 1.74
N VAL A 7 10.38 12.35 2.82
CA VAL A 7 9.85 11.36 3.76
C VAL A 7 8.79 12.16 4.52
N THR A 8 7.59 12.21 3.94
CA THR A 8 6.46 12.88 4.54
C THR A 8 6.30 12.34 5.95
N LYS A 9 6.52 13.23 6.91
CA LYS A 9 6.37 13.01 8.36
C LYS A 9 5.06 12.25 8.61
N PRO A 10 5.04 11.13 9.36
CA PRO A 10 3.79 10.44 9.63
C PRO A 10 2.94 11.34 10.52
N SER A 11 1.91 11.95 9.94
CA SER A 11 0.96 12.77 10.68
C SER A 11 -0.25 11.91 11.02
N VAL A 12 -0.39 11.60 12.31
CA VAL A 12 -1.56 11.00 12.98
C VAL A 12 -1.91 9.60 12.45
N ASP A 13 -1.42 8.58 13.16
CA ASP A 13 -1.94 7.20 13.16
C ASP A 13 -2.43 6.68 11.80
N GLN A 14 -1.53 6.60 10.81
CA GLN A 14 -1.83 5.93 9.55
C GLN A 14 -2.25 4.50 9.87
N LEU A 15 -3.49 4.16 9.51
CA LEU A 15 -3.98 2.79 9.64
C LEU A 15 -3.23 1.95 8.60
N ILE A 16 -2.35 1.10 9.11
CA ILE A 16 -1.55 0.17 8.31
C ILE A 16 -2.01 -1.25 8.64
N ILE A 17 -2.44 -1.98 7.61
CA ILE A 17 -2.78 -3.39 7.67
C ILE A 17 -1.61 -4.16 7.08
N HIS A 18 -1.14 -5.19 7.78
CA HIS A 18 -0.13 -6.13 7.27
C HIS A 18 -0.76 -7.49 7.00
N THR A 19 -0.42 -8.11 5.87
CA THR A 19 -0.68 -9.54 5.67
C THR A 19 0.47 -10.37 6.25
N VAL A 20 0.19 -11.64 6.55
CA VAL A 20 1.24 -12.60 6.96
C VAL A 20 2.30 -12.83 5.88
N ARG A 21 2.00 -12.46 4.62
CA ARG A 21 2.92 -12.55 3.48
C ARG A 21 3.75 -11.29 3.26
N GLY A 22 3.54 -10.24 4.07
CA GLY A 22 4.36 -9.03 4.06
C GLY A 22 3.80 -7.87 3.24
N SER A 23 2.65 -8.03 2.59
CA SER A 23 1.96 -6.93 1.90
C SER A 23 1.34 -5.95 2.90
N THR A 24 1.15 -4.70 2.49
CA THR A 24 0.60 -3.63 3.33
C THR A 24 -0.52 -2.85 2.68
N ILE A 25 -1.54 -2.47 3.46
CA ILE A 25 -2.51 -1.44 3.08
C ILE A 25 -2.35 -0.25 4.02
N GLU A 26 -2.07 0.93 3.50
CA GLU A 26 -1.93 2.17 4.25
C GLU A 26 -3.02 3.16 3.84
N SER A 27 -3.76 3.71 4.82
CA SER A 27 -4.75 4.75 4.54
C SER A 27 -4.09 6.09 4.21
N LEU A 28 -4.51 6.69 3.10
CA LEU A 28 -4.10 8.03 2.66
C LEU A 28 -5.12 9.12 3.03
N GLY A 29 -6.22 8.74 3.68
CA GLY A 29 -7.38 9.61 3.87
C GLY A 29 -8.27 9.70 2.63
N GLU A 30 -9.46 10.30 2.80
CA GLU A 30 -10.42 10.57 1.71
C GLU A 30 -10.80 9.33 0.87
N GLY A 31 -10.79 8.14 1.48
CA GLY A 31 -11.12 6.88 0.80
C GLY A 31 -9.99 6.31 -0.05
N TRP A 32 -8.80 6.91 -0.05
CA TRP A 32 -7.63 6.42 -0.78
C TRP A 32 -6.72 5.56 0.09
N TYR A 33 -6.06 4.61 -0.57
CA TYR A 33 -5.13 3.69 0.08
C TYR A 33 -3.89 3.48 -0.79
N TRP A 34 -2.75 3.26 -0.15
CA TRP A 34 -1.63 2.53 -0.76
C TRP A 34 -1.83 1.05 -0.51
N ALA A 35 -1.77 0.25 -1.58
CA ALA A 35 -1.60 -1.19 -1.51
C ALA A 35 -0.18 -1.52 -1.96
N CYS A 36 0.63 -2.15 -1.12
CA CYS A 36 1.99 -2.57 -1.45
C CYS A 36 2.15 -4.07 -1.27
N ASP A 37 2.85 -4.74 -2.18
CA ASP A 37 3.24 -6.13 -2.00
C ASP A 37 4.47 -6.28 -1.07
N ALA A 38 4.91 -7.51 -0.84
CA ALA A 38 6.07 -7.81 0.02
C ALA A 38 7.40 -7.24 -0.51
N ASP A 39 7.49 -7.01 -1.82
CA ASP A 39 8.67 -6.41 -2.49
C ASP A 39 8.56 -4.87 -2.56
N HIS A 40 7.52 -4.30 -1.94
CA HIS A 40 7.23 -2.86 -1.88
C HIS A 40 6.88 -2.24 -3.24
N HIS A 41 6.33 -3.02 -4.18
CA HIS A 41 5.63 -2.45 -5.34
C HIS A 41 4.27 -1.94 -4.87
N CYS A 42 4.03 -0.64 -5.02
CA CYS A 42 2.87 0.04 -4.45
C CYS A 42 1.96 0.64 -5.52
N CYS A 43 0.65 0.46 -5.35
CA CYS A 43 -0.38 1.07 -6.18
C CYS A 43 -1.33 1.91 -5.32
N ARG A 44 -1.63 3.14 -5.77
CA ARG A 44 -2.63 3.99 -5.13
C ARG A 44 -3.99 3.63 -5.68
N VAL A 45 -4.93 3.33 -4.79
CA VAL A 45 -6.23 2.78 -5.15
C VAL A 45 -7.34 3.43 -4.33
N GLU A 46 -8.52 3.58 -4.95
CA GLU A 46 -9.71 4.09 -4.31
C GLU A 46 -10.47 2.93 -3.63
N GLY A 47 -10.71 3.06 -2.32
CA GLY A 47 -11.48 2.10 -1.53
C GLY A 47 -10.68 0.96 -0.93
N LEU A 48 -11.02 0.60 0.31
CA LEU A 48 -10.35 -0.46 1.07
C LEU A 48 -10.58 -1.85 0.44
N TRP A 49 -11.76 -2.08 -0.12
CA TRP A 49 -12.10 -3.33 -0.77
C TRP A 49 -11.21 -3.60 -1.99
N GLU A 50 -10.97 -2.58 -2.82
CA GLU A 50 -10.14 -2.72 -4.01
C GLU A 50 -8.67 -2.94 -3.61
N ALA A 51 -8.17 -2.20 -2.61
CA ALA A 51 -6.84 -2.42 -2.03
C ALA A 51 -6.64 -3.87 -1.55
N GLN A 52 -7.62 -4.40 -0.82
CA GLN A 52 -7.58 -5.78 -0.33
C GLN A 52 -7.65 -6.79 -1.48
N THR A 53 -8.48 -6.55 -2.49
CA THR A 53 -8.62 -7.42 -3.65
C THR A 53 -7.32 -7.48 -4.44
N MET A 54 -6.69 -6.33 -4.70
CA MET A 54 -5.40 -6.27 -5.40
C MET A 54 -4.30 -7.05 -4.67
N ILE A 55 -4.15 -6.85 -3.35
CA ILE A 55 -3.16 -7.59 -2.55
C ILE A 55 -3.45 -9.09 -2.57
N ARG A 56 -4.72 -9.48 -2.40
CA ARG A 56 -5.10 -10.89 -2.40
C ARG A 56 -4.76 -11.56 -3.73
N GLU A 57 -5.07 -10.91 -4.85
CA GLU A 57 -4.77 -11.45 -6.19
C GLU A 57 -3.25 -11.53 -6.43
N ALA A 58 -2.50 -10.50 -6.03
CA ALA A 58 -1.04 -10.49 -6.10
C ALA A 58 -0.42 -11.66 -5.30
N GLU A 59 -0.87 -11.86 -4.05
CA GLU A 59 -0.35 -12.92 -3.18
C GLU A 59 -0.75 -14.33 -3.61
N VAL A 60 -2.00 -14.51 -4.07
CA VAL A 60 -2.50 -15.81 -4.55
C VAL A 60 -1.77 -16.23 -5.82
N HIS A 61 -1.46 -15.27 -6.70
CA HIS A 61 -0.82 -15.55 -7.99
C HIS A 61 0.71 -15.35 -7.98
N ASN A 62 1.30 -14.93 -6.86
CA ASN A 62 2.70 -14.52 -6.74
C ASN A 62 3.10 -13.54 -7.86
N ARG A 63 2.27 -12.50 -8.07
CA ARG A 63 2.52 -11.45 -9.05
C ARG A 63 2.75 -10.13 -8.34
N PRO A 64 3.65 -9.28 -8.86
CA PRO A 64 3.84 -7.96 -8.30
C PRO A 64 2.59 -7.11 -8.51
N LEU A 65 2.38 -6.12 -7.63
CA LEU A 65 1.43 -5.06 -7.90
C LEU A 65 1.96 -4.16 -9.03
N THR A 66 1.09 -3.78 -9.97
CA THR A 66 1.41 -2.96 -11.15
C THR A 66 0.56 -1.71 -11.22
#